data_AF-A0A9D0N4B9-F1
#
_entry.id   AF-A0A9D0N4B9-F1
#
_cell.length_a   1.000
_cell.length_b   1.000
_cell.length_c   1.000
_cell.angle_alpha   90.00
_cell.angle_beta   90.00
_cell.angle_gamma   90.00
#
_symmetry.space_group_name_H-M   'P 1'
#
loop_
_entity.id
_entity.type
_entity.pdbx_description
1 polymer ?
#
loop_
_entity_poly.entity_id
_entity_poly.type
_entity_poly.pdbx_seq_one_letter_code
_entity_poly.pdbx_strand_id
1 'polypeptide(L)' 'MTFFIREWPNKTATLMADNGAVLWTFPSVEEAQQVCRDWYLLQIQGNESADPIACRDPEVKVA' A
#
# COMPACT_ATOMS: atom_id res chain seq x y z
N MET A 1 1.65 -8.06 -5.98
CA MET A 1 1.08 -8.43 -4.67
C MET A 1 0.10 -7.35 -4.26
N THR A 2 -1.09 -7.70 -3.79
CA THR A 2 -2.14 -6.72 -3.43
C THR A 2 -2.13 -6.49 -1.94
N PHE A 3 -2.11 -5.21 -1.54
CA PHE A 3 -2.18 -4.81 -0.14
C PHE A 3 -3.36 -3.87 0.08
N PHE A 4 -3.90 -3.88 1.29
CA PHE A 4 -5.01 -3.04 1.71
C PHE A 4 -4.58 -2.18 2.89
N ILE A 5 -4.94 -0.90 2.86
CA ILE A 5 -4.77 -0.01 3.99
C ILE A 5 -6.16 0.22 4.60
N ARG A 6 -6.32 -0.10 5.88
CA ARG A 6 -7.51 0.20 6.66
C ARG A 6 -7.21 1.31 7.64
N GLU A 7 -7.95 2.42 7.56
CA GLU A 7 -7.92 3.48 8.55
C GLU A 7 -8.81 3.11 9.74
N TRP A 8 -8.36 3.43 10.95
CA TRP A 8 -9.10 3.21 12.19
C TRP A 8 -9.59 4.54 12.78
N PRO A 9 -10.62 4.51 13.66
CA PRO A 9 -11.17 5.72 14.29
C PRO A 9 -10.16 6.53 15.11
N ASN A 10 -9.07 5.90 15.56
CA ASN A 10 -7.96 6.52 16.29
C ASN A 10 -6.89 7.15 15.36
N LYS A 11 -7.19 7.28 14.06
CA LYS A 11 -6.29 7.76 13.00
C LYS A 11 -5.11 6.85 12.66
N THR A 12 -4.98 5.70 13.31
CA THR A 12 -3.98 4.70 12.92
C THR A 12 -4.41 3.98 11.65
N ALA A 13 -3.45 3.37 10.95
CA ALA A 13 -3.71 2.67 9.70
C ALA A 13 -3.05 1.30 9.70
N THR A 14 -3.77 0.26 9.31
CA THR A 14 -3.24 -1.10 9.23
C THR A 14 -3.07 -1.52 7.78
N LEU A 15 -1.88 -1.99 7.45
CA LEU A 15 -1.56 -2.66 6.21
C LEU A 15 -1.89 -4.15 6.32
N MET A 16 -2.69 -4.65 5.39
CA MET A 16 -3.15 -6.04 5.35
C MET A 16 -2.86 -6.67 3.99
N ALA A 17 -2.56 -7.96 4.01
CA ALA A 17 -2.51 -8.79 2.82
C ALA A 17 -3.93 -9.21 2.38
N ASP A 18 -4.06 -9.73 1.16
CA ASP A 18 -5.35 -10.15 0.59
C ASP A 18 -6.03 -11.29 1.35
N ASN A 19 -5.25 -12.10 2.06
CA ASN A 19 -5.74 -13.14 2.96
C ASN A 19 -6.24 -12.59 4.31
N GLY A 20 -6.29 -11.27 4.48
CA GLY A 20 -6.71 -10.61 5.71
C GLY A 20 -5.64 -10.59 6.81
N ALA A 21 -4.43 -11.10 6.55
CA ALA A 21 -3.34 -11.05 7.52
C ALA A 21 -2.88 -9.60 7.72
N VAL A 22 -2.77 -9.19 8.98
CA VAL A 22 -2.20 -7.90 9.36
C VAL A 22 -0.68 -7.98 9.22
N LEU A 23 -0.13 -7.12 8.36
CA LEU A 23 1.31 -7.01 8.16
C LEU A 23 1.92 -6.01 9.12
N TRP A 24 1.30 -4.82 9.23
CA TRP A 24 1.82 -3.74 10.07
C TRP A 24 0.73 -2.72 10.41
N THR A 25 0.89 -2.02 11.54
CA THR A 25 0.04 -0.88 11.93
C THR A 25 0.88 0.37 12.09
N PHE A 26 0.47 1.43 11.40
CA PHE A 26 1.09 2.74 11.35
C PHE A 26 0.29 3.74 12.17
N PRO A 27 0.92 4.81 12.69
CA PRO A 27 0.21 5.83 13.46
C PRO A 27 -0.72 6.70 12.60
N SER A 28 -0.51 6.73 11.28
CA SER A 28 -1.29 7.50 10.30
C SER A 28 -1.41 6.78 8.96
N VAL A 29 -2.47 7.07 8.21
CA VAL A 29 -2.65 6.59 6.81
C VAL A 29 -1.54 7.08 5.89
N GLU A 30 -1.09 8.32 6.07
CA GLU A 30 -0.02 8.92 5.26
C GLU A 30 1.28 8.11 5.32
N GLU A 31 1.67 7.65 6.50
CA GLU A 31 2.85 6.80 6.67
C GLU A 31 2.67 5.43 6.02
N ALA A 32 1.49 4.80 6.21
CA ALA A 32 1.17 3.52 5.57
C ALA A 32 1.26 3.63 4.03
N GLN A 33 0.72 4.70 3.46
CA GLN A 33 0.77 4.95 2.02
C GLN A 33 2.20 5.22 1.53
N GLN A 34 3.00 5.96 2.31
CA GLN A 34 4.38 6.25 1.94
C GLN A 34 5.22 4.96 1.88
N VAL A 35 5.08 4.08 2.87
CA VAL A 35 5.76 2.78 2.88
C VAL A 35 5.31 1.89 1.72
N CYS A 36 4.00 1.85 1.41
CA CYS A 36 3.52 1.11 0.25
C CYS A 36 4.10 1.63 -1.07
N ARG A 37 4.18 2.96 -1.23
CA ARG A 37 4.79 3.58 -2.42
C ARG A 37 6.28 3.25 -2.52
N ASP A 38 7.01 3.35 -1.42
CA ASP A 38 8.44 3.04 -1.39
C ASP A 38 8.72 1.57 -1.74
N TRP A 39 7.99 0.64 -1.13
CA TRP A 39 8.08 -0.78 -1.47
C TRP A 39 7.76 -1.06 -2.93
N TYR A 40 6.75 -0.39 -3.49
CA TYR A 40 6.43 -0.54 -4.90
C TYR A 40 7.56 -0.02 -5.80
N LEU A 41 8.14 1.14 -5.49
CA LEU A 41 9.27 1.70 -6.24
C LEU A 41 10.52 0.82 -6.18
N LEU A 42 10.77 0.17 -5.04
CA LEU A 42 11.85 -0.82 -4.90
C LEU A 42 11.61 -2.06 -5.77
N GLN A 43 10.35 -2.51 -5.88
CA GLN A 43 9.98 -3.64 -6.75
C GLN A 43 10.12 -3.27 -8.24
N ILE A 44 9.79 -2.03 -8.63
CA ILE A 44 9.96 -1.56 -10.00
C ILE A 44 11.45 -1.39 -10.35
N GLN A 45 12.26 -0.83 -9.45
CA GLN A 45 13.69 -0.65 -9.69
C GLN A 45 14.45 -1.99 -9.76
N GLY A 46 13.94 -3.05 -9.14
CA GLY A 46 14.45 -4.41 -9.30
C GLY A 46 13.94 -5.14 -10.56
N ASN A 47 13.07 -4.52 -11.36
CA ASN A 47 12.43 -5.09 -12.53
C ASN A 47 12.52 -4.13 -13.73
N GLU A 48 13.74 -3.91 -14.24
CA GLU A 48 14.03 -3.22 -15.50
C GLU A 48 13.45 -4.00 -16.72
N SER A 49 12.13 -4.18 -16.81
CA SER A 49 11.47 -4.78 -17.99
C SER A 49 9.95 -4.59 -18.09
N ALA A 50 9.25 -3.98 -17.13
CA ALA A 50 7.78 -3.87 -17.20
C ALA A 50 7.30 -2.44 -17.38
N ASP A 51 6.52 -2.26 -18.44
CA ASP A 51 6.00 -1.03 -19.04
C ASP A 51 5.41 0.01 -18.06
N PRO A 52 5.60 1.33 -18.30
CA PRO A 52 5.15 2.41 -17.42
C PRO A 52 3.63 2.69 -17.45
N ILE A 53 2.79 1.68 -17.69
CA ILE A 53 1.33 1.82 -17.78
C ILE A 53 0.66 1.18 -16.56
N ALA A 54 0.93 1.70 -15.36
CA ALA A 54 0.11 1.40 -14.18
C ALA A 54 0.12 2.50 -13.12
N CYS A 55 0.40 3.76 -13.50
CA CYS A 55 -0.11 4.90 -12.73
C CYS A 55 -1.46 5.30 -13.33
N ARG A 56 -2.44 4.40 -13.25
CA ARG A 56 -3.84 4.82 -13.22
C ARG A 56 -4.30 4.48 -11.82
N ASP A 57 -4.61 5.55 -11.10
CA ASP A 57 -4.99 5.65 -9.69
C ASP A 57 -5.33 4.30 -9.05
N PRO A 58 -4.65 3.87 -7.97
CA PRO A 58 -5.24 2.85 -7.13
C PRO A 58 -6.55 3.44 -6.64
N GLU A 59 -7.66 2.86 -7.07
CA GLU A 59 -8.97 3.09 -6.48
C GLU A 59 -8.84 2.67 -5.00
N VAL A 60 -8.38 3.60 -4.16
CA VAL A 60 -8.34 3.44 -2.71
C VAL A 60 -9.80 3.43 -2.30
N LYS A 61 -10.40 2.25 -2.29
CA LYS A 61 -11.68 2.01 -1.68
C LYS A 61 -11.48 2.09 -0.17
N VAL A 62 -11.66 3.30 0.35
CA VAL A 62 -12.08 3.51 1.72
C VAL A 62 -13.39 2.76 1.89
N ALA A 63 -13.33 1.66 2.64
CA ALA A 63 -14.49 0.97 3.16
C ALA A 63 -14.93 1.63 4.47
#